data_AF-A0A8S1QII7-F1
#
_entry.id   AF-A0A8S1QII7-F1
#
_cell.length_a   1.000
_cell.length_b   1.000
_cell.length_c   1.000
_cell.angle_alpha   90.00
_cell.angle_beta   90.00
_cell.angle_gamma   90.00
#
_symmetry.space_group_name_H-M   'P 1'
#
loop_
_entity.id
_entity.type
_entity.pdbx_description
1 polymer ?
#
loop_
_entity_poly.entity_id
_entity_poly.type
_entity_poly.pdbx_seq_one_letter_code
_entity_poly.pdbx_strand_id
1 'polypeptide(L)'
;MGHAYFWEIIRIAQKELKIIFITYFEDFIVIKVTIIFLITRLYLEFNQKYKPYKLNTLNRLDQKSTNICLVSIILAIGLYVAQQSNSLEVQIPYQIIIIIINLHINYLLISKIVVEYLNEKTSNYQDALDQFRFAIRKNFPFLNKIRFLSRILADRKQLKIRSNSLYVKLKHFLIPKAKEILILKKQQYLITIERNQQLNIVNRLNFFIISQVFIMKETTLLCLYYYGSFFFERYKLQALWI
;
A
#
# COMPACT_ATOMS: atom_id res chain seq x y z
N MET A 1 29.99 -10.51 -15.98
CA MET A 1 30.46 -9.13 -16.22
C MET A 1 29.68 -8.41 -17.33
N GLY A 2 29.13 -9.09 -18.34
CA GLY A 2 28.44 -8.43 -19.48
C GLY A 2 27.22 -7.53 -19.16
N HIS A 3 26.45 -7.82 -18.10
CA HIS A 3 25.23 -7.05 -17.79
C HIS A 3 25.52 -5.60 -17.34
N ALA A 4 26.64 -5.35 -16.66
CA ALA A 4 26.99 -4.01 -16.20
C ALA A 4 27.36 -3.10 -17.39
N TYR A 5 28.19 -3.61 -18.30
CA TYR A 5 28.61 -2.89 -19.52
C TYR A 5 27.45 -2.58 -20.45
N PHE A 6 26.53 -3.53 -20.65
CA PHE A 6 25.34 -3.31 -21.47
C PHE A 6 24.52 -2.10 -21.00
N TRP A 7 24.33 -1.95 -19.68
CA TRP A 7 23.56 -0.84 -19.14
C TRP A 7 24.31 0.50 -19.17
N GLU A 8 25.63 0.47 -19.12
CA GLU A 8 26.45 1.66 -19.29
C GLU A 8 26.33 2.21 -20.72
N ILE A 9 26.35 1.33 -21.72
CA ILE A 9 26.14 1.68 -23.13
C ILE A 9 24.76 2.33 -23.33
N ILE A 10 23.69 1.76 -22.76
CA ILE A 10 22.34 2.35 -22.84
C ILE A 10 22.31 3.75 -22.24
N ARG A 11 22.97 3.97 -21.10
CA ARG A 11 23.03 5.28 -20.44
C ARG A 11 23.79 6.31 -21.26
N ILE A 12 24.89 5.91 -21.90
CA ILE A 12 25.65 6.77 -22.81
C ILE A 12 24.80 7.12 -24.02
N ALA A 13 24.21 6.13 -24.69
CA ALA A 13 23.35 6.33 -25.85
C ALA A 13 22.16 7.26 -25.55
N GLN A 14 21.54 7.13 -24.37
CA GLN A 14 20.46 8.02 -23.94
C GLN A 14 20.94 9.49 -23.82
N LYS A 15 22.13 9.73 -23.25
CA LYS A 15 22.68 11.08 -23.09
C LYS A 15 23.03 11.70 -24.44
N GLU A 16 23.69 10.93 -25.30
CA GLU A 16 24.04 11.37 -26.66
C GLU A 16 22.79 11.70 -27.48
N LEU A 17 21.76 10.84 -27.48
CA LEU A 17 20.50 11.11 -28.15
C LEU A 17 19.86 12.41 -27.67
N LYS A 18 19.84 12.67 -26.35
CA LYS A 18 19.31 13.93 -25.80
C LYS A 18 20.08 15.15 -26.33
N ILE A 19 21.42 15.08 -26.36
CA ILE A 19 22.26 16.18 -26.87
C ILE A 19 21.96 16.44 -28.34
N ILE A 20 21.97 15.40 -29.17
CA ILE A 20 21.69 15.50 -30.61
C ILE A 20 20.35 16.21 -30.87
N PHE A 21 19.28 15.79 -30.17
CA PHE A 21 17.96 16.42 -30.35
C PHE A 21 17.88 17.85 -29.79
N ILE A 22 18.63 18.16 -28.73
CA ILE A 22 18.72 19.53 -28.21
C ILE A 22 19.39 20.45 -29.24
N THR A 23 20.44 19.98 -29.91
CA THR A 23 21.20 20.75 -30.89
C THR A 23 20.49 20.85 -32.25
N TYR A 24 19.80 19.80 -32.70
CA TYR A 24 19.19 19.76 -34.03
C TYR A 24 17.95 20.66 -34.19
N PHE A 25 17.12 20.78 -33.15
CA PHE A 25 15.85 21.52 -33.22
C PHE A 25 15.96 22.91 -32.60
N GLU A 26 16.72 23.84 -33.18
CA GLU A 26 16.97 25.16 -32.58
C GLU A 26 15.67 25.93 -32.27
N ASP A 27 14.78 26.08 -33.25
CA ASP A 27 13.61 26.96 -33.14
C ASP A 27 12.36 26.31 -32.52
N PHE A 28 12.22 24.98 -32.63
CA PHE A 28 11.01 24.27 -32.19
C PHE A 28 11.13 23.70 -30.78
N ILE A 29 11.06 24.58 -29.78
CA ILE A 29 11.22 24.22 -28.35
C ILE A 29 10.22 23.13 -27.93
N VAL A 30 8.94 23.23 -28.31
CA VAL A 30 7.92 22.25 -27.93
C VAL A 30 8.25 20.85 -28.47
N ILE A 31 8.68 20.76 -29.74
CA ILE A 31 9.06 19.49 -30.37
C ILE A 31 10.29 18.91 -29.68
N LYS A 32 11.33 19.74 -29.45
CA LYS A 32 12.56 19.35 -28.74
C LYS A 32 12.26 18.72 -27.38
N VAL A 33 11.46 19.42 -26.56
CA VAL A 33 11.16 18.97 -25.20
C VAL A 33 10.29 17.70 -25.21
N THR A 34 9.36 17.57 -26.16
CA THR A 34 8.54 16.37 -26.34
C THR A 34 9.37 15.14 -26.70
N ILE A 35 10.36 15.28 -27.59
CA ILE A 35 11.28 14.19 -27.94
C ILE A 35 12.13 13.78 -26.72
N ILE A 36 12.68 14.75 -25.99
CA ILE A 36 13.47 14.48 -24.77
C ILE A 36 12.61 13.77 -23.71
N PHE A 37 11.34 14.17 -23.57
CA PHE A 37 10.39 13.51 -22.69
C PHE A 37 10.20 12.04 -23.08
N LEU A 38 9.97 11.76 -24.38
CA LEU A 38 9.78 10.41 -24.89
C LEU A 38 11.01 9.53 -24.68
N ILE A 39 12.22 10.03 -24.97
CA ILE A 39 13.48 9.32 -24.73
C ILE A 39 13.66 9.02 -23.23
N THR A 40 13.36 9.98 -22.37
CA THR A 40 13.47 9.82 -20.92
C THR A 40 12.44 8.80 -20.39
N ARG A 41 11.23 8.78 -20.97
CA ARG A 41 10.19 7.81 -20.62
C ARG A 41 10.57 6.40 -21.06
N LEU A 42 11.09 6.21 -22.28
CA LEU A 42 11.58 4.92 -22.75
C LEU A 42 12.70 4.39 -21.86
N TYR A 43 13.65 5.25 -21.48
CA TYR A 43 14.70 4.89 -20.53
C TYR A 43 14.13 4.42 -19.18
N LEU A 44 13.11 5.11 -18.66
CA LEU A 44 12.45 4.72 -17.42
C LEU A 44 11.83 3.32 -17.51
N GLU A 45 11.14 3.00 -18.59
CA GLU A 45 10.55 1.68 -18.81
C GLU A 45 11.63 0.59 -18.87
N PHE A 46 12.72 0.83 -19.58
CA PHE A 46 13.87 -0.08 -19.58
C PHE A 46 14.49 -0.24 -18.19
N ASN A 47 14.62 0.84 -17.43
CA ASN A 47 15.17 0.81 -16.08
C ASN A 47 14.30 -0.01 -15.11
N GLN A 48 12.97 0.09 -15.25
CA GLN A 48 12.02 -0.72 -14.47
C GLN A 48 12.11 -2.20 -14.80
N LYS A 49 12.26 -2.54 -16.07
CA LYS A 49 12.35 -3.94 -16.55
C LYS A 49 13.68 -4.61 -16.18
N TYR A 50 14.80 -3.93 -16.41
CA TYR A 50 16.13 -4.54 -16.32
C TYR A 50 16.86 -4.32 -14.99
N LYS A 51 16.43 -3.37 -14.14
CA LYS A 51 16.96 -3.14 -12.77
C LYS A 51 18.50 -3.15 -12.71
N PRO A 52 19.14 -2.12 -13.26
CA PRO A 52 20.57 -2.14 -13.57
C PRO A 52 21.50 -2.24 -12.36
N TYR A 53 21.07 -1.77 -11.19
CA TYR A 53 21.88 -1.80 -9.98
C TYR A 53 21.62 -3.08 -9.18
N LYS A 54 22.68 -3.67 -8.62
CA LYS A 54 22.57 -4.81 -7.69
C LYS A 54 21.70 -4.47 -6.47
N LEU A 55 21.81 -3.23 -5.97
CA LEU A 55 21.06 -2.76 -4.82
C LEU A 55 19.70 -2.21 -5.26
N ASN A 56 18.61 -2.82 -4.78
CA ASN A 56 17.26 -2.43 -5.15
C ASN A 56 16.89 -0.99 -4.72
N THR A 57 17.54 -0.48 -3.67
CA THR A 57 17.37 0.91 -3.21
C THR A 57 17.91 1.92 -4.21
N LEU A 58 18.99 1.60 -4.92
CA LEU A 58 19.56 2.44 -5.99
C LEU A 58 18.63 2.45 -7.21
N ASN A 59 18.11 1.29 -7.62
CA ASN A 59 17.11 1.22 -8.71
C ASN A 59 15.89 2.08 -8.42
N ARG A 60 15.34 1.99 -7.20
CA ARG A 60 14.19 2.81 -6.79
C ARG A 60 14.50 4.31 -6.77
N LEU A 61 15.71 4.67 -6.35
CA LEU A 61 16.15 6.06 -6.33
C LEU A 61 16.27 6.62 -7.74
N ASP A 62 16.87 5.86 -8.66
CA ASP A 62 17.05 6.25 -10.06
C ASP A 62 15.70 6.38 -10.79
N GLN A 63 14.77 5.45 -10.53
CA GLN A 63 13.39 5.52 -11.05
C GLN A 63 12.65 6.75 -10.51
N LYS A 64 12.75 7.04 -9.20
CA LYS A 64 12.15 8.23 -8.60
C LYS A 64 12.75 9.51 -9.17
N SER A 65 14.07 9.52 -9.41
CA SER A 65 14.77 10.64 -10.02
C SER A 65 14.32 10.90 -11.45
N THR A 66 14.23 9.84 -12.26
CA THR A 66 13.75 9.93 -13.63
C THR A 66 12.29 10.40 -13.70
N ASN A 67 11.41 9.89 -12.83
CA ASN A 67 10.02 10.34 -12.75
C ASN A 67 9.90 11.83 -12.43
N ILE A 68 10.66 12.31 -11.44
CA ILE A 68 10.63 13.73 -11.09
C ILE A 68 11.20 14.58 -12.22
N CYS A 69 12.25 14.13 -12.90
CA CYS A 69 12.75 14.78 -14.11
C CYS A 69 11.68 14.89 -15.21
N LEU A 70 10.88 13.84 -15.44
CA LEU A 70 9.75 13.89 -16.37
C LEU A 70 8.71 14.94 -15.96
N VAL A 71 8.38 15.03 -14.67
CA VAL A 71 7.47 16.06 -14.15
C VAL A 71 8.05 17.46 -14.37
N SER A 72 9.34 17.66 -14.09
CA SER A 72 10.01 18.94 -14.34
C SER A 72 10.02 19.33 -15.81
N ILE A 73 10.18 18.35 -16.72
CA ILE A 73 10.08 18.57 -18.17
C ILE A 73 8.67 19.06 -18.54
N ILE A 74 7.62 18.41 -18.04
CA ILE A 74 6.23 18.83 -18.31
C ILE A 74 5.96 20.24 -17.78
N LEU A 75 6.41 20.54 -16.56
CA LEU A 75 6.29 21.87 -15.97
C LEU A 75 7.04 22.93 -16.79
N ALA A 76 8.20 22.59 -17.35
CA ALA A 76 8.97 23.49 -18.20
C ALA A 76 8.25 23.80 -19.53
N ILE A 77 7.53 22.83 -20.13
CA ILE A 77 6.66 23.10 -21.28
C ILE A 77 5.52 24.04 -20.86
N GLY A 78 4.88 23.80 -19.72
CA GLY A 78 3.82 24.67 -19.20
C GLY A 78 4.31 26.11 -18.98
N LEU A 79 5.52 26.27 -18.44
CA LEU A 79 6.18 27.56 -18.29
C LEU A 79 6.42 28.25 -19.64
N TYR A 80 6.92 27.52 -20.64
CA TYR A 80 7.14 28.05 -21.98
C TYR A 80 5.83 28.54 -22.63
N VAL A 81 4.74 27.78 -22.50
CA VAL A 81 3.42 28.18 -23.01
C VAL A 81 2.91 29.44 -22.30
N ALA A 82 3.08 29.54 -20.97
CA ALA A 82 2.69 30.73 -20.20
C ALA A 82 3.51 31.99 -20.58
N GLN A 83 4.78 31.81 -20.98
CA GLN A 83 5.62 32.88 -21.49
C GLN A 83 5.13 33.36 -22.86
N GLN A 84 4.73 32.45 -23.76
CA GLN A 84 4.15 32.82 -25.05
C GLN A 84 2.83 33.61 -24.90
N SER A 85 2.03 33.31 -23.87
CA SER A 85 0.80 34.06 -23.57
C SER A 85 1.03 35.32 -22.72
N ASN A 86 2.28 35.69 -22.42
CA ASN A 86 2.65 36.83 -21.57
C ASN A 86 1.93 36.86 -20.21
N SER A 87 1.56 35.71 -19.67
CA SER A 87 0.78 35.60 -18.44
C SER A 87 1.69 35.43 -17.21
N LEU A 88 2.15 36.55 -16.66
CA LEU A 88 3.08 36.56 -15.51
C LEU A 88 2.54 35.84 -14.28
N GLU A 89 1.23 35.95 -14.02
CA GLU A 89 0.54 35.29 -12.90
C GLU A 89 0.71 33.77 -12.93
N VAL A 90 0.79 33.18 -14.12
CA VAL A 90 0.97 31.75 -14.32
C VAL A 90 2.46 31.40 -14.37
N GLN A 91 3.31 32.26 -14.93
CA GLN A 91 4.75 32.01 -15.04
C GLN A 91 5.43 31.80 -13.68
N ILE A 92 5.15 32.69 -12.72
CA ILE A 92 5.77 32.70 -11.39
C ILE A 92 5.58 31.36 -10.65
N PRO A 93 4.36 30.81 -10.48
CA PRO A 93 4.17 29.56 -9.76
C PRO A 93 4.84 28.37 -10.44
N TYR A 94 4.83 28.28 -11.78
CA TYR A 94 5.56 27.23 -12.50
C TYR A 94 7.06 27.26 -12.16
N GLN A 95 7.67 28.44 -12.18
CA GLN A 95 9.09 28.60 -11.89
C GLN A 95 9.45 28.24 -10.44
N ILE A 96 8.63 28.66 -9.47
CA ILE A 96 8.81 28.31 -8.05
C ILE A 96 8.72 26.79 -7.86
N ILE A 97 7.70 26.14 -8.44
CA ILE A 97 7.51 24.70 -8.32
C ILE A 97 8.70 23.94 -8.92
N ILE A 98 9.17 24.34 -10.10
CA ILE A 98 10.34 23.72 -10.76
C ILE A 98 11.58 23.82 -9.86
N ILE A 99 11.85 24.99 -9.28
CA ILE A 99 13.01 25.19 -8.39
C ILE A 99 12.91 24.30 -7.16
N ILE A 100 11.76 24.30 -6.47
CA ILE A 100 11.56 23.51 -5.25
C ILE A 100 11.74 22.01 -5.54
N ILE A 101 11.12 21.49 -6.60
CA ILE A 101 11.20 20.08 -6.97
C ILE A 101 12.65 19.68 -7.28
N ASN A 102 13.37 20.49 -8.07
CA ASN A 102 14.75 20.21 -8.44
C ASN A 102 15.71 20.29 -7.25
N LEU A 103 15.53 21.27 -6.36
CA LEU A 103 16.35 21.42 -5.17
C LEU A 103 16.11 20.25 -4.21
N HIS A 104 14.84 19.90 -3.97
CA HIS A 104 14.47 18.76 -3.14
C HIS A 104 15.09 17.44 -3.63
N ILE A 105 15.07 17.19 -4.95
CA ILE A 105 15.60 15.94 -5.46
C ILE A 105 17.13 15.89 -5.47
N ASN A 106 17.78 17.00 -5.81
CA ASN A 106 19.24 17.09 -5.73
C ASN A 106 19.72 16.86 -4.29
N TYR A 107 19.03 17.45 -3.31
CA TYR A 107 19.30 17.19 -1.91
C TYR A 107 19.14 15.71 -1.55
N LEU A 108 18.04 15.05 -1.96
CA LEU A 108 17.84 13.62 -1.71
C LEU A 108 18.91 12.73 -2.34
N LEU A 109 19.33 13.05 -3.57
CA LEU A 109 20.37 12.31 -4.27
C LEU A 109 21.72 12.46 -3.56
N ILE A 110 22.14 13.70 -3.30
CA ILE A 110 23.40 14.01 -2.62
C ILE A 110 23.42 13.37 -1.23
N SER A 111 22.36 13.54 -0.44
CA SER A 111 22.26 12.95 0.90
C SER A 111 22.44 11.43 0.85
N LYS A 112 21.80 10.74 -0.10
CA LYS A 112 21.95 9.29 -0.23
C LYS A 112 23.33 8.86 -0.70
N ILE A 113 23.93 9.58 -1.65
CA ILE A 113 25.29 9.29 -2.11
C ILE A 113 26.27 9.46 -0.95
N VAL A 114 26.16 10.56 -0.20
CA VAL A 114 27.00 10.83 0.97
C VAL A 114 26.82 9.76 2.04
N VAL A 115 25.58 9.39 2.37
CA VAL A 115 25.31 8.35 3.37
C VAL A 115 25.86 7.00 2.92
N GLU A 116 25.68 6.60 1.67
CA GLU A 116 26.17 5.31 1.17
C GLU A 116 27.70 5.28 1.12
N TYR A 117 28.33 6.35 0.64
CA TYR A 117 29.78 6.51 0.64
C TYR A 117 30.38 6.48 2.05
N LEU A 118 29.75 7.19 3.00
CA LEU A 118 30.13 7.14 4.40
C LEU A 118 29.90 5.75 4.99
N ASN A 119 28.81 5.07 4.66
CA ASN A 119 28.52 3.72 5.16
C ASN A 119 29.53 2.70 4.63
N GLU A 120 29.91 2.76 3.35
CA GLU A 120 30.91 1.88 2.76
C GLU A 120 32.26 2.06 3.46
N LYS A 121 32.71 3.32 3.59
CA LYS A 121 33.94 3.65 4.31
C LYS A 121 33.86 3.27 5.79
N THR A 122 32.73 3.53 6.43
CA THR A 122 32.47 3.19 7.83
C THR A 122 32.37 1.68 8.02
N SER A 123 31.95 0.89 7.04
CA SER A 123 31.85 -0.58 7.17
C SER A 123 33.23 -1.21 7.37
N ASN A 124 34.23 -0.73 6.63
CA ASN A 124 35.63 -1.13 6.80
C ASN A 124 36.14 -0.76 8.20
N TYR A 125 35.74 0.40 8.72
CA TYR A 125 36.08 0.81 10.10
C TYR A 125 35.20 0.13 11.16
N GLN A 126 34.00 -0.34 10.83
CA GLN A 126 33.13 -1.03 11.78
C GLN A 126 33.70 -2.38 12.13
N ASP A 127 34.26 -3.11 11.17
CA ASP A 127 34.95 -4.37 11.45
C ASP A 127 36.19 -4.15 12.33
N ALA A 128 36.97 -3.09 12.07
CA ALA A 128 38.11 -2.70 12.90
C ALA A 128 37.68 -2.23 14.31
N LEU A 129 36.61 -1.43 14.41
CA LEU A 129 36.03 -0.98 15.68
C LEU A 129 35.43 -2.15 16.47
N ASP A 130 34.82 -3.13 15.81
CA ASP A 130 34.29 -4.31 16.45
C ASP A 130 35.43 -5.22 16.97
N GLN A 131 36.51 -5.37 16.21
CA GLN A 131 37.74 -6.03 16.70
C GLN A 131 38.34 -5.30 17.90
N PHE A 132 38.40 -3.96 17.86
CA PHE A 132 38.88 -3.15 18.98
C PHE A 132 37.99 -3.24 20.22
N ARG A 133 36.66 -3.16 20.04
CA ARG A 133 35.67 -3.38 21.13
C ARG A 133 35.81 -4.78 21.73
N PHE A 134 36.05 -5.80 20.90
CA PHE A 134 36.27 -7.16 21.36
C PHE A 134 37.57 -7.27 22.18
N ALA A 135 38.66 -6.67 21.70
CA ALA A 135 39.94 -6.64 22.41
C ALA A 135 39.83 -5.92 23.77
N ILE A 136 39.15 -4.77 23.83
CA ILE A 136 38.89 -4.06 25.09
C ILE A 136 38.07 -4.92 26.04
N ARG A 137 37.01 -5.59 25.56
CA ARG A 137 36.14 -6.41 26.40
C ARG A 137 36.87 -7.64 26.96
N LYS A 138 37.80 -8.22 26.18
CA LYS A 138 38.66 -9.34 26.61
C LYS A 138 39.67 -8.89 27.66
N ASN A 139 40.33 -7.75 27.46
CA ASN A 139 41.38 -7.28 28.34
C ASN A 139 40.85 -6.58 29.60
N PHE A 140 39.66 -5.96 29.55
CA PHE A 140 39.09 -5.17 30.64
C PHE A 140 37.63 -5.56 30.91
N PRO A 141 37.38 -6.74 31.51
CA PRO A 141 36.02 -7.24 31.76
C PRO A 141 35.21 -6.38 32.74
N PHE A 142 35.87 -5.60 33.60
CA PHE A 142 35.19 -4.69 34.53
C PHE A 142 34.43 -3.56 33.85
N LEU A 143 34.85 -3.12 32.64
CA LEU A 143 34.16 -2.06 31.89
C LEU A 143 32.74 -2.46 31.48
N ASN A 144 32.45 -3.76 31.40
CA ASN A 144 31.13 -4.27 31.06
C ASN A 144 30.12 -4.13 32.22
N LYS A 145 30.58 -3.85 33.45
CA LYS A 145 29.72 -3.58 34.61
C LYS A 145 29.07 -2.19 34.55
N ILE A 146 29.70 -1.23 33.88
CA ILE A 146 29.18 0.14 33.77
C ILE A 146 28.14 0.20 32.65
N ARG A 147 26.89 0.55 32.99
CA ARG A 147 25.72 0.54 32.08
C ARG A 147 25.91 1.34 30.79
N PHE A 148 26.64 2.45 30.88
CA PHE A 148 26.90 3.33 29.73
C PHE A 148 27.93 2.72 28.78
N LEU A 149 29.09 2.30 29.30
CA LEU A 149 30.16 1.66 28.52
C LEU A 149 29.70 0.32 27.94
N SER A 150 28.94 -0.48 28.68
CA SER A 150 28.41 -1.75 28.17
C SER A 150 27.48 -1.55 26.97
N ARG A 151 26.78 -0.41 26.88
CA ARG A 151 25.94 -0.03 25.74
C ARG A 151 26.76 0.40 24.52
N ILE A 152 27.90 1.06 24.73
CA ILE A 152 28.80 1.53 23.67
C ILE A 152 29.66 0.39 23.12
N LEU A 153 30.13 -0.50 24.00
CA LEU A 153 30.90 -1.70 23.68
C LEU A 153 29.98 -2.89 23.31
N ALA A 154 28.67 -2.69 23.24
CA ALA A 154 27.75 -3.72 22.78
C ALA A 154 28.00 -4.02 21.30
N ASP A 155 28.25 -5.30 21.00
CA ASP A 155 28.43 -5.77 19.65
C ASP A 155 27.09 -5.68 18.91
N ARG A 156 27.03 -4.78 17.92
CA ARG A 156 25.83 -4.54 17.12
C ARG A 156 25.48 -5.77 16.28
N LYS A 157 26.46 -6.57 15.84
CA LYS A 157 26.22 -7.82 15.10
C LYS A 157 25.53 -8.84 16.01
N GLN A 158 26.03 -9.03 17.24
CA GLN A 158 25.38 -9.92 18.20
C GLN A 158 23.96 -9.46 18.57
N LEU A 159 23.74 -8.16 18.75
CA LEU A 159 22.40 -7.62 19.01
C LEU A 159 21.44 -7.89 17.84
N LYS A 160 21.91 -7.73 16.59
CA LYS A 160 21.12 -8.04 15.40
C LYS A 160 20.81 -9.53 15.28
N ILE A 161 21.79 -10.41 15.54
CA ILE A 161 21.60 -11.87 15.57
C ILE A 161 20.59 -12.26 16.66
N ARG A 162 20.71 -11.69 17.86
CA ARG A 162 19.78 -11.92 18.97
C ARG A 162 18.37 -11.43 18.65
N SER A 163 18.23 -10.25 18.06
CA SER A 163 16.94 -9.70 17.64
C SER A 163 16.29 -10.58 16.57
N ASN A 164 17.06 -11.02 15.56
CA ASN A 164 16.56 -11.93 14.53
C ASN A 164 16.16 -13.29 15.11
N SER A 165 16.94 -13.87 16.02
CA SER A 165 16.59 -15.16 16.62
C SER A 165 15.33 -15.07 17.49
N LEU A 166 15.16 -13.99 18.25
CA LEU A 166 13.93 -13.69 18.97
C LEU A 166 12.76 -13.50 18.02
N TYR A 167 12.93 -12.74 16.92
CA TYR A 167 11.90 -12.56 15.91
C TYR A 167 11.48 -13.89 15.27
N VAL A 168 12.42 -14.77 14.94
CA VAL A 168 12.12 -16.11 14.39
C VAL A 168 11.37 -16.97 15.40
N LYS A 169 11.79 -16.99 16.68
CA LYS A 169 11.06 -17.69 17.75
C LYS A 169 9.64 -17.16 17.90
N LEU A 170 9.51 -15.83 17.93
CA LEU A 170 8.23 -15.15 18.05
C LEU A 170 7.32 -15.47 16.86
N LYS A 171 7.87 -15.43 15.64
CA LYS A 171 7.18 -15.78 14.40
C LYS A 171 6.71 -17.24 14.41
N HIS A 172 7.58 -18.15 14.82
CA HIS A 172 7.26 -19.58 14.88
C HIS A 172 6.18 -19.88 15.91
N PHE A 173 6.10 -19.12 17.01
CA PHE A 173 5.09 -19.32 18.04
C PHE A 173 3.77 -18.55 17.78
N LEU A 174 3.85 -17.28 17.40
CA LEU A 174 2.68 -16.42 17.21
C LEU A 174 1.90 -16.75 15.94
N ILE A 175 2.55 -17.10 14.82
CA ILE A 175 1.83 -17.36 13.57
C ILE A 175 0.90 -18.58 13.70
N PRO A 176 1.32 -19.73 14.25
CA PRO A 176 0.41 -20.86 14.48
C PRO A 176 -0.74 -20.49 15.41
N LYS A 177 -0.46 -19.79 16.52
CA LYS A 177 -1.50 -19.35 17.45
C LYS A 177 -2.50 -18.39 16.82
N ALA A 178 -2.03 -17.46 15.98
CA ALA A 178 -2.91 -16.57 15.23
C ALA A 178 -3.79 -17.35 14.23
N LYS A 179 -3.24 -18.38 13.56
CA LYS A 179 -4.01 -19.26 12.67
C LYS A 179 -5.07 -20.07 13.42
N GLU A 180 -4.72 -20.64 14.59
CA GLU A 180 -5.68 -21.34 15.47
C GLU A 180 -6.84 -20.41 15.85
N ILE A 181 -6.55 -19.18 16.31
CA ILE A 181 -7.58 -18.19 16.66
C ILE A 181 -8.47 -17.84 15.46
N LEU A 182 -7.90 -17.69 14.27
CA LEU A 182 -8.68 -17.41 13.05
C LEU A 182 -9.61 -18.58 12.70
N ILE A 183 -9.15 -19.83 12.83
CA ILE A 183 -9.96 -21.02 12.60
C ILE A 183 -11.11 -21.08 13.63
N LEU A 184 -10.81 -20.86 14.91
CA LEU A 184 -11.81 -20.84 15.98
C LEU A 184 -12.87 -19.75 15.75
N LYS A 185 -12.47 -18.54 15.36
CA LYS A 185 -13.40 -17.45 15.01
C LYS A 185 -14.27 -17.81 13.81
N LYS A 186 -13.70 -18.46 12.79
CA LYS A 186 -14.45 -18.92 11.61
C LYS A 186 -15.49 -19.97 11.98
N GLN A 187 -15.14 -20.94 12.84
CA GLN A 187 -16.08 -21.95 13.32
C GLN A 187 -17.21 -21.33 14.15
N GLN A 188 -16.90 -20.41 15.05
CA GLN A 188 -17.91 -19.67 15.82
C GLN A 188 -18.89 -18.93 14.92
N TYR A 189 -18.39 -18.26 13.87
CA TYR A 189 -19.23 -17.56 12.91
C TYR A 189 -20.19 -18.50 12.15
N LEU A 190 -19.72 -19.68 11.73
CA LEU A 190 -20.57 -20.68 11.07
C LEU A 190 -21.67 -21.20 12.02
N ILE A 191 -21.31 -21.50 13.27
CA ILE A 191 -22.29 -21.91 14.29
C ILE A 191 -23.35 -20.82 14.51
N THR A 192 -22.95 -19.55 14.53
CA THR A 192 -23.91 -18.44 14.65
C THR A 192 -24.86 -18.36 13.45
N ILE A 193 -24.36 -18.58 12.23
CA ILE A 193 -25.22 -18.63 11.03
C ILE A 193 -26.22 -19.79 11.11
N GLU A 194 -25.75 -21.00 11.46
CA GLU A 194 -26.62 -22.18 11.59
C GLU A 194 -27.72 -21.97 12.63
N ARG A 195 -27.39 -21.40 13.80
CA ARG A 195 -28.38 -21.05 14.84
C ARG A 195 -29.39 -20.04 14.32
N ASN A 196 -28.95 -19.01 13.60
CA ASN A 196 -29.86 -18.02 13.03
C ASN A 196 -30.77 -18.61 11.95
N GLN A 197 -30.29 -19.56 11.15
CA GLN A 197 -31.11 -20.31 10.19
C GLN A 197 -32.15 -21.19 10.89
N GLN A 198 -31.76 -21.91 11.95
CA GLN A 198 -32.68 -22.70 12.76
C GLN A 198 -33.76 -21.82 13.40
N LEU A 199 -33.38 -20.67 13.98
CA LEU A 199 -34.33 -19.70 14.54
C LEU A 199 -35.30 -19.16 13.47
N ASN A 200 -34.81 -18.87 12.26
CA ASN A 200 -35.65 -18.44 11.15
C ASN A 200 -36.66 -19.52 10.72
N ILE A 201 -36.26 -20.80 10.71
CA ILE A 201 -37.15 -21.92 10.43
C ILE A 201 -38.23 -22.04 11.53
N VAL A 202 -37.83 -22.00 12.81
CA VAL A 202 -38.77 -22.04 13.94
C VAL A 202 -39.75 -20.86 13.89
N ASN A 203 -39.27 -19.66 13.59
CA ASN A 203 -40.12 -18.48 13.44
C ASN A 203 -41.11 -18.61 12.27
N ARG A 204 -40.68 -19.18 11.14
CA ARG A 204 -41.58 -19.48 10.00
C ARG A 204 -42.64 -20.53 10.35
N LEU A 205 -42.26 -21.59 11.07
CA LEU A 205 -43.21 -22.61 11.53
C LEU A 205 -44.21 -22.03 12.53
N ASN A 206 -43.75 -21.24 13.49
CA ASN A 206 -44.63 -20.55 14.44
C ASN A 206 -45.58 -19.60 13.72
N PHE A 207 -45.09 -18.84 12.75
CA PHE A 207 -45.94 -17.97 11.92
C PHE A 207 -46.99 -18.78 11.15
N PHE A 208 -46.61 -19.90 10.52
CA PHE A 208 -47.53 -20.77 9.80
C PHE A 208 -48.62 -21.36 10.72
N ILE A 209 -48.24 -21.84 11.92
CA ILE A 209 -49.18 -22.36 12.92
C ILE A 209 -50.16 -21.26 13.35
N ILE A 210 -49.67 -20.06 13.65
CA ILE A 210 -50.52 -18.92 14.01
C ILE A 210 -51.49 -18.57 12.88
N SER A 211 -51.05 -18.56 11.62
CA SER A 211 -51.91 -18.33 10.46
C SER A 211 -52.98 -19.41 10.29
N GLN A 212 -52.65 -20.70 10.48
CA GLN A 212 -53.62 -21.80 10.41
C GLN A 212 -54.68 -21.69 11.53
N VAL A 213 -54.27 -21.36 12.76
CA VAL A 213 -55.19 -21.13 13.88
C VAL A 213 -56.11 -19.94 13.61
N PHE A 214 -55.59 -18.87 13.01
CA PHE A 214 -56.38 -17.68 12.65
C PHE A 214 -57.42 -18.01 11.56
N ILE A 215 -57.03 -18.71 10.49
CA ILE A 215 -57.93 -19.16 9.41
C ILE A 215 -59.02 -20.09 9.97
N MET A 216 -58.67 -21.01 10.89
CA MET A 216 -59.68 -21.85 11.56
C MET A 216 -60.68 -21.03 12.39
N LYS A 217 -60.24 -19.97 13.07
CA LYS A 217 -61.15 -19.09 13.83
C LYS A 217 -62.09 -18.30 12.90
N GLU A 218 -61.59 -17.73 11.81
CA GLU A 218 -62.41 -17.00 10.85
C GLU A 218 -63.43 -17.90 10.14
N THR A 219 -63.01 -19.10 9.70
CA THR A 219 -63.94 -20.07 9.08
C THR A 219 -65.02 -20.54 10.06
N THR A 220 -64.69 -20.73 11.35
CA THR A 220 -65.67 -21.06 12.38
C THR A 220 -66.66 -19.93 12.62
N LEU A 221 -66.20 -18.67 12.66
CA LEU A 221 -67.06 -17.48 12.77
C LEU A 221 -67.97 -17.30 11.56
N LEU A 222 -67.46 -17.53 10.34
CA LEU A 222 -68.27 -17.49 9.11
C LEU A 222 -69.33 -18.60 9.13
N CYS A 223 -68.99 -19.82 9.55
CA CYS A 223 -69.97 -20.88 9.70
C CYS A 223 -71.07 -20.50 10.71
N LEU A 224 -70.69 -19.95 11.87
CA LEU A 224 -71.67 -19.46 12.86
C LEU A 224 -72.55 -18.33 12.30
N TYR A 225 -71.99 -17.41 11.52
CA TYR A 225 -72.74 -16.32 10.89
C TYR A 225 -73.73 -16.83 9.83
N TYR A 226 -73.30 -17.72 8.93
CA TYR A 226 -74.17 -18.31 7.91
C TYR A 226 -75.28 -19.17 8.55
N TYR A 227 -74.96 -19.98 9.55
CA TYR A 227 -75.98 -20.73 10.28
C TYR A 227 -76.96 -19.82 11.04
N GLY A 228 -76.47 -18.74 11.65
CA GLY A 228 -77.32 -17.74 12.31
C GLY A 228 -78.25 -17.01 11.34
N SER A 229 -77.74 -16.60 10.16
CA SER A 229 -78.53 -15.91 9.13
C SER A 229 -79.59 -16.84 8.51
N PHE A 230 -79.24 -18.09 8.23
CA PHE A 230 -80.18 -19.11 7.73
C PHE A 230 -81.28 -19.42 8.75
N PHE A 231 -80.96 -19.42 10.04
CA PHE A 231 -81.95 -19.58 11.10
C PHE A 231 -82.87 -18.36 11.18
N PHE A 232 -82.33 -17.14 11.08
CA PHE A 232 -83.12 -15.90 11.16
C PHE A 232 -84.07 -15.71 9.96
N GLU A 233 -83.69 -16.13 8.75
CA GLU A 233 -84.55 -16.08 7.56
C GLU A 233 -85.78 -16.99 7.69
N ARG A 234 -85.63 -18.18 8.31
CA ARG A 234 -86.77 -19.07 8.61
C ARG A 234 -87.77 -18.44 9.59
N TYR A 235 -87.31 -17.69 10.58
CA TYR A 235 -88.21 -17.01 11.53
C TYR A 235 -88.93 -15.81 10.89
N LYS A 236 -88.29 -15.09 9.97
CA LYS A 236 -88.97 -14.02 9.21
C LYS A 236 -90.10 -14.54 8.31
N LEU A 237 -89.92 -15.71 7.70
CA LEU A 237 -90.97 -16.33 6.86
C LEU A 237 -92.18 -16.82 7.68
N GLN A 238 -92.02 -17.13 8.96
CA GLN A 238 -93.16 -17.44 9.83
C GLN A 238 -93.91 -16.18 10.32
N ALA A 239 -93.24 -15.04 10.44
CA ALA A 239 -93.87 -13.79 10.87
C ALA A 239 -94.64 -13.06 9.75
N LEU A 240 -94.45 -13.42 8.48
CA LEU A 240 -95.18 -12.84 7.34
C LEU A 240 -96.51 -13.56 7.01
N TRP A 241 -96.84 -14.61 7.75
CA TRP A 241 -98.09 -15.40 7.64
C TRP A 241 -99.02 -15.17 8.85
N ILE A 242 -98.96 -13.98 9.44
CA ILE A 242 -99.91 -13.46 10.43
C ILE A 242 -100.24 -12.02 10.02
#